data_AF-A0A7C4B7F4-F1
#
_entry.id   AF-A0A7C4B7F4-F1
#
_cell.length_a   1.000
_cell.length_b   1.000
_cell.length_c   1.000
_cell.angle_alpha   90.00
_cell.angle_beta   90.00
_cell.angle_gamma   90.00
#
_symmetry.space_group_name_H-M   'P 1'
#
loop_
_entity.id
_entity.type
_entity.pdbx_description
1 polymer ?
#
loop_
_entity_poly.entity_id
_entity_poly.type
_entity_poly.pdbx_seq_one_letter_code
_entity_poly.pdbx_strand_id
1 'polypeptide(L)'
;MIDIKAVFHLGDMSKPVSTIIEYQSVYPIVSVVLRNIYILTAIILFVFIFIAGLGMIINAGNAEKQKQSSQTLTSAVLGFIIMFASYWIIKIIEYLTGIKIVSL
;
A
#
# COMPACT_ATOMS: atom_id res chain seq x y z
N MET A 1 60.78 10.75 -10.54
CA MET A 1 59.52 10.99 -11.29
C MET A 1 58.42 11.08 -10.25
N ILE A 2 57.72 12.23 -10.15
CA ILE A 2 56.66 12.43 -9.16
C ILE A 2 55.41 11.72 -9.65
N ASP A 3 54.82 10.86 -8.82
CA ASP A 3 53.61 10.12 -9.17
C ASP A 3 52.41 11.08 -9.16
N ILE A 4 52.02 11.53 -10.35
CA ILE A 4 50.96 12.54 -10.55
C ILE A 4 49.63 12.09 -9.93
N LYS A 5 49.41 10.76 -9.80
CA LYS A 5 48.21 10.16 -9.20
C LYS A 5 48.11 10.33 -7.68
N ALA A 6 49.24 10.56 -6.99
CA ALA A 6 49.24 10.78 -5.54
C ALA A 6 48.99 12.26 -5.19
N VAL A 7 49.33 13.18 -6.09
CA VAL A 7 49.19 14.63 -5.89
C VAL A 7 47.79 15.13 -6.25
N PHE A 8 47.16 14.51 -7.25
CA PHE A 8 45.74 14.68 -7.51
C PHE A 8 44.98 13.54 -6.85
N HIS A 9 44.14 13.83 -5.85
CA HIS A 9 43.19 12.89 -5.25
C HIS A 9 42.10 12.45 -6.27
N LEU A 10 42.51 11.83 -7.38
CA LEU A 10 41.59 11.24 -8.34
C LEU A 10 41.04 9.98 -7.69
N GLY A 11 39.89 10.13 -7.04
CA GLY A 11 39.12 9.03 -6.49
C GLY A 11 38.96 7.94 -7.54
N ASP A 12 39.20 6.71 -7.11
CA ASP A 12 39.14 5.49 -7.91
C ASP A 12 37.82 5.41 -8.71
N MET A 13 37.89 5.76 -9.99
CA MET A 13 36.76 5.67 -10.93
C MET A 13 36.52 4.23 -11.41
N SER A 14 37.15 3.22 -10.80
CA SER A 14 36.85 1.80 -11.05
C SER A 14 35.57 1.33 -10.37
N LYS A 15 34.96 2.13 -9.50
CA LYS A 15 33.61 1.82 -8.99
C LYS A 15 32.61 2.24 -10.06
N PRO A 16 31.79 1.30 -10.57
CA PRO A 16 30.84 1.62 -11.62
C PRO A 16 29.96 2.80 -11.18
N VAL A 17 29.86 3.81 -12.04
CA VAL A 17 28.95 4.96 -11.93
C VAL A 17 27.49 4.49 -12.15
N SER A 18 27.14 3.31 -11.63
CA SER A 18 25.77 2.83 -11.50
C SER A 18 25.20 3.18 -10.11
N THR A 19 26.05 3.64 -9.17
CA THR A 19 25.62 4.00 -7.81
C THR A 19 25.22 5.48 -7.68
N ILE A 20 25.32 6.30 -8.74
CA ILE A 20 24.91 7.73 -8.72
C ILE A 20 23.51 7.93 -9.33
N ILE A 21 22.79 6.85 -9.65
CA ILE A 21 21.33 6.89 -9.68
C ILE A 21 20.84 6.26 -8.38
N GLU A 22 21.16 6.92 -7.26
CA GLU A 22 20.32 6.88 -6.08
C GLU A 22 18.94 7.37 -6.54
N TYR A 23 18.10 6.45 -7.00
CA TYR A 23 16.67 6.71 -7.17
C TYR A 23 16.18 7.18 -5.81
N GLN A 24 16.14 8.49 -5.63
CA GLN A 24 15.57 9.19 -4.49
C GLN A 24 14.22 8.53 -4.18
N SER A 25 14.23 7.88 -3.02
CA SER A 25 13.70 6.54 -2.84
C SER A 25 12.28 6.58 -2.33
N VAL A 26 11.32 6.91 -3.20
CA VAL A 26 9.89 6.76 -2.89
C VAL A 26 9.46 5.29 -2.83
N TYR A 27 10.13 4.41 -3.58
CA TYR A 27 9.78 2.99 -3.65
C TYR A 27 9.77 2.25 -2.30
N PRO A 28 10.83 2.33 -1.45
CA PRO A 28 10.82 1.64 -0.16
C PRO A 28 9.71 2.15 0.77
N ILE A 29 9.44 3.47 0.80
CA ILE A 29 8.41 4.06 1.66
C ILE A 29 7.01 3.58 1.22
N VAL A 30 6.75 3.63 -0.09
CA VAL A 30 5.46 3.18 -0.65
C VAL A 30 5.22 1.70 -0.36
N SER A 31 6.24 0.85 -0.50
CA SER A 31 6.09 -0.59 -0.23
C SER A 31 5.72 -0.91 1.23
N VAL A 32 6.30 -0.18 2.20
CA VAL A 32 6.02 -0.36 3.62
C VAL A 32 4.60 0.12 3.96
N VAL A 33 4.20 1.28 3.42
CA VAL A 33 2.85 1.83 3.63
C VAL A 33 1.78 0.91 3.03
N LEU A 34 1.99 0.43 1.80
CA LEU A 34 1.05 -0.48 1.14
C LEU A 34 0.86 -1.77 1.94
N ARG A 35 1.93 -2.43 2.39
CA ARG A 35 1.77 -3.66 3.20
C ARG A 35 0.99 -3.40 4.50
N ASN A 36 1.28 -2.30 5.20
CA ASN A 36 0.59 -2.00 6.44
C ASN A 36 -0.88 -1.62 6.21
N ILE A 37 -1.22 -0.93 5.12
CA ILE A 37 -2.61 -0.53 4.85
C ILE A 37 -3.51 -1.74 4.60
N TYR A 38 -3.03 -2.78 3.90
CA TYR A 38 -3.82 -4.01 3.70
C TYR A 38 -4.17 -4.70 5.02
N ILE A 39 -3.21 -4.82 5.93
CA ILE A 39 -3.43 -5.43 7.25
C ILE A 39 -4.38 -4.57 8.09
N LEU A 40 -4.16 -3.25 8.14
CA LEU A 40 -5.02 -2.33 8.88
C LEU A 40 -6.44 -2.34 8.34
N THR A 41 -6.63 -2.29 7.02
CA THR A 41 -7.94 -2.36 6.39
C THR A 41 -8.64 -3.67 6.67
N ALA A 42 -7.94 -4.81 6.65
CA ALA A 42 -8.55 -6.10 7.01
C ALA A 42 -9.10 -6.10 8.45
N ILE A 43 -8.34 -5.57 9.40
CA ILE A 43 -8.76 -5.46 10.80
C ILE A 43 -9.95 -4.50 10.93
N ILE A 44 -9.88 -3.32 10.31
CA ILE A 44 -10.95 -2.31 10.36
C ILE A 44 -12.25 -2.87 9.75
N LEU A 45 -12.16 -3.53 8.59
CA LEU A 45 -13.32 -4.15 7.94
C LEU A 45 -13.94 -5.24 8.80
N PHE A 46 -13.11 -6.08 9.43
CA PHE A 46 -13.60 -7.11 10.34
C PHE A 46 -14.41 -6.51 11.49
N VAL A 47 -13.88 -5.47 12.14
CA VAL A 47 -14.57 -4.77 13.24
C VAL A 47 -15.85 -4.09 12.75
N PHE A 48 -15.82 -3.42 11.59
CA PHE A 48 -17.00 -2.74 11.03
C PHE A 48 -18.11 -3.71 10.65
N ILE A 49 -17.79 -4.84 10.03
CA ILE A 49 -18.78 -5.87 9.72
C ILE A 49 -19.39 -6.42 11.00
N PHE A 50 -18.59 -6.65 12.04
CA PHE A 50 -19.07 -7.15 13.34
C PHE A 50 -20.00 -6.14 14.02
N ILE A 51 -19.59 -4.87 14.12
CA ILE A 51 -20.41 -3.80 14.72
C ILE A 51 -21.69 -3.57 13.91
N ALA A 52 -21.60 -3.52 12.58
CA ALA A 52 -22.76 -3.32 11.72
C ALA A 52 -23.73 -4.52 11.79
N GLY A 53 -23.21 -5.75 11.79
CA GLY A 53 -24.00 -6.97 11.89
C GLY A 53 -24.71 -7.09 13.24
N LEU A 54 -24.00 -6.88 14.34
CA LEU A 54 -24.62 -6.81 15.67
C LEU A 54 -25.62 -5.66 15.76
N GLY A 55 -25.30 -4.50 15.19
CA GLY A 55 -26.17 -3.34 15.11
C GLY A 55 -27.49 -3.64 14.40
N MET A 56 -27.48 -4.45 13.33
CA MET A 56 -28.73 -4.86 12.66
C MET A 56 -29.63 -5.71 13.56
N ILE A 57 -29.05 -6.60 14.37
CA ILE A 57 -29.79 -7.48 15.28
C ILE A 57 -30.33 -6.68 16.47
N ILE A 58 -29.46 -5.88 17.13
CA ILE A 58 -29.82 -5.12 18.33
C ILE A 58 -30.85 -4.03 18.02
N ASN A 59 -30.76 -3.41 16.84
CA ASN A 59 -31.68 -2.36 16.43
C ASN A 59 -32.89 -2.88 15.65
N ALA A 60 -33.12 -4.20 15.63
CA ALA A 60 -34.30 -4.79 15.01
C ALA A 60 -35.57 -4.23 15.68
N GLY A 61 -36.36 -3.46 14.92
CA GLY A 61 -37.57 -2.77 15.41
C GLY A 61 -37.44 -1.24 15.50
N ASN A 62 -36.24 -0.67 15.36
CA ASN A 62 -36.05 0.77 15.19
C ASN A 62 -35.59 1.08 13.76
N ALA A 63 -36.52 1.58 12.94
CA ALA A 63 -36.29 1.83 11.51
C ALA A 63 -35.09 2.76 11.22
N GLU A 64 -34.88 3.78 12.06
CA GLU A 64 -33.79 4.75 11.89
C GLU A 64 -32.42 4.11 12.16
N LYS A 65 -32.28 3.43 13.31
CA LYS A 65 -31.04 2.75 13.69
C LYS A 65 -30.73 1.56 12.79
N GLN A 66 -31.74 0.90 12.26
CA GLN A 66 -31.58 -0.18 11.30
C GLN A 66 -31.06 0.34 9.95
N LYS A 67 -31.57 1.49 9.49
CA LYS A 67 -31.05 2.17 8.29
C LYS A 67 -29.58 2.56 8.47
N GLN A 68 -29.22 3.10 9.64
CA GLN A 68 -27.82 3.43 9.95
C GLN A 68 -26.92 2.20 9.91
N SER A 69 -27.33 1.09 10.54
CA SER A 69 -26.56 -0.16 10.54
C SER A 69 -26.37 -0.73 9.12
N SER A 70 -27.40 -0.61 8.29
CA SER A 70 -27.36 -1.01 6.87
C SER A 70 -26.41 -0.14 6.05
N GLN A 71 -26.39 1.17 6.30
CA GLN A 71 -25.48 2.10 5.64
C GLN A 71 -24.02 1.85 6.05
N THR A 72 -23.77 1.56 7.33
CA THR A 72 -22.44 1.18 7.81
C THR A 72 -21.96 -0.11 7.14
N LEU A 73 -22.82 -1.14 7.06
CA LEU A 73 -22.47 -2.38 6.39
C LEU A 73 -22.17 -2.17 4.90
N THR A 74 -23.01 -1.38 4.22
CA THR A 74 -22.82 -1.05 2.80
C THR A 74 -21.49 -0.32 2.58
N SER A 75 -21.17 0.65 3.43
CA SER A 75 -19.90 1.38 3.37
C SER A 75 -18.69 0.45 3.59
N ALA A 76 -18.80 -0.49 4.53
CA ALA A 76 -17.75 -1.48 4.77
C ALA A 76 -17.54 -2.40 3.55
N VAL A 77 -18.63 -2.90 2.97
CA VAL A 77 -18.59 -3.73 1.75
C VAL A 77 -18.02 -2.94 0.58
N LEU A 78 -18.42 -1.69 0.40
CA LEU A 78 -17.91 -0.84 -0.68
C LEU A 78 -16.40 -0.59 -0.53
N GLY A 79 -15.94 -0.29 0.69
CA GLY A 79 -14.51 -0.15 0.99
C GLY A 79 -13.72 -1.43 0.71
N PHE A 80 -14.29 -2.59 1.04
CA PHE A 80 -13.69 -3.89 0.72
C PHE A 80 -13.55 -4.11 -0.80
N ILE A 81 -14.60 -3.80 -1.57
CA ILE A 81 -14.58 -3.94 -3.04
C ILE A 81 -13.53 -3.00 -3.64
N ILE A 82 -13.44 -1.76 -3.18
CA ILE A 82 -12.42 -0.80 -3.66
C ILE A 82 -11.01 -1.32 -3.38
N MET A 83 -10.78 -1.88 -2.19
CA MET A 83 -9.47 -2.45 -1.84
C MET A 83 -9.11 -3.63 -2.75
N PHE A 84 -10.07 -4.49 -3.05
CA PHE A 84 -9.87 -5.59 -3.98
C PHE A 84 -9.60 -5.08 -5.40
N ALA A 85 -10.38 -4.11 -5.89
CA ALA A 85 -10.18 -3.50 -7.20
C ALA A 85 -8.80 -2.83 -7.33
N SER A 86 -8.32 -2.17 -6.27
CA SER A 86 -6.99 -1.55 -6.22
C SER A 86 -5.87 -2.57 -6.50
N TYR A 87 -5.94 -3.74 -5.85
CA TYR A 87 -4.97 -4.82 -6.10
C TYR A 87 -4.95 -5.25 -7.57
N TRP A 88 -6.12 -5.38 -8.19
CA TRP A 88 -6.23 -5.80 -9.59
C TRP A 88 -5.67 -4.74 -10.54
N ILE A 89 -5.95 -3.46 -10.30
CA ILE A 89 -5.39 -2.36 -11.08
C ILE A 89 -3.85 -2.41 -11.04
N ILE A 90 -3.27 -2.60 -9.86
CA ILE A 90 -1.80 -2.68 -9.73
C ILE A 90 -1.28 -3.92 -10.46
N LYS A 91 -1.92 -5.08 -10.33
CA LYS A 91 -1.50 -6.31 -11.03
C LYS A 91 -1.51 -6.16 -12.55
N ILE A 92 -2.49 -5.45 -13.10
CA ILE A 92 -2.54 -5.15 -14.54
C ILE A 92 -1.34 -4.27 -14.93
N ILE A 93 -1.02 -3.25 -14.13
CA ILE A 93 0.15 -2.38 -14.37
C ILE A 93 1.44 -3.21 -14.31
N GLU A 94 1.60 -4.11 -13.34
CA GLU A 94 2.77 -4.99 -13.24
C GLU A 94 2.91 -5.89 -14.47
N TYR A 95 1.80 -6.44 -14.95
CA TYR A 95 1.79 -7.29 -16.15
C TYR A 95 2.22 -6.53 -17.40
N LEU A 96 1.76 -5.28 -17.56
CA LEU A 96 2.08 -4.44 -18.71
C LEU A 96 3.51 -3.87 -18.66
N THR A 97 4.00 -3.51 -17.47
CA THR A 97 5.30 -2.86 -17.30
C THR A 97 6.45 -3.83 -17.03
N GLY A 98 6.15 -5.06 -16.62
CA GLY A 98 7.15 -6.05 -16.19
C GLY A 98 7.80 -5.75 -14.84
N ILE A 99 7.35 -4.69 -14.14
CA ILE A 99 7.87 -4.27 -12.84
C ILE A 99 6.94 -4.82 -11.75
N LYS A 100 7.51 -5.52 -10.76
CA LYS A 100 6.76 -5.94 -9.56
C LYS A 100 6.72 -4.78 -8.56
N ILE A 101 5.53 -4.26 -8.28
CA ILE A 101 5.26 -3.12 -7.40
C ILE A 101 4.72 -3.60 -6.05
N VAL A 102 3.81 -4.57 -6.08
CA VAL A 102 3.22 -5.21 -4.91
C VAL A 102 3.90 -6.56 -4.70
N SER A 103 4.86 -6.53 -3.77
CA SER A 103 5.45 -7.70 -3.12
C SER A 103 4.59 -8.06 -1.90
N LEU A 104 3.38 -8.62 -2.14
CA LEU A 104 2.67 -9.32 -1.07
C LEU A 104 3.30 -10.69 -0.84
#